data_AF-A0AAW2YM67-F1
#
_entry.id   AF-A0AAW2YM67-F1
#
_cell.length_a   1.000
_cell.length_b   1.000
_cell.length_c   1.000
_cell.angle_alpha   90.00
_cell.angle_beta   90.00
_cell.angle_gamma   90.00
#
_symmetry.space_group_name_H-M   'P 1'
#
loop_
_entity.id
_entity.type
_entity.pdbx_description
1 polymer ?
#
loop_
_entity_poly.entity_id
_entity_poly.type
_entity_poly.pdbx_seq_one_letter_code
_entity_poly.pdbx_strand_id
1 'polypeptide(L)'
;MRSRRTALREKSIQFLETGVVKKLLILAFVFFVFWQSPDNIDLFSPFTILATYYHETSHGFVALISGFEFSHVSISYDGNGYAEYFIDDVSKKDEKFYVSLISLAGPVGAPILGGSLLIASSHGGKVISTTLAFLGFSIIGCCARWLRKSDVSAYVCMYVLGIFLIYASIKIPTTYKRAVARFLAIQACTCIFTELDYLFSRTMEEFEDKNSDEDPVIKRLLKGRKKGKKQVVDYTDMGEIQHMLGFNYETVAYSVVVFSIAIMAVGLFYVHYRDKRRQTKRQSLVLPQ
;
A
#
# COMPACT_ATOMS: atom_id res chain seq x y z
N MET A 1 46.38 -7.78 7.51
CA MET A 1 45.36 -7.85 6.41
C MET A 1 43.89 -7.75 6.86
N ARG A 2 43.48 -8.28 8.03
CA ARG A 2 42.09 -8.17 8.54
C ARG A 2 41.60 -6.72 8.72
N SER A 3 42.45 -5.79 9.21
CA SER A 3 42.04 -4.40 9.47
C SER A 3 41.76 -3.58 8.20
N ARG A 4 42.43 -3.88 7.09
CA ARG A 4 42.21 -3.20 5.81
C ARG A 4 40.88 -3.61 5.16
N ARG A 5 40.50 -4.89 5.28
CA ARG A 5 39.18 -5.39 4.82
C ARG A 5 38.02 -4.85 5.66
N THR A 6 38.18 -4.73 6.98
CA THR A 6 37.15 -4.13 7.84
C THR A 6 37.00 -2.64 7.58
N ALA A 7 38.09 -1.89 7.43
CA ALA A 7 38.04 -0.47 7.09
C ALA A 7 37.44 -0.20 5.69
N LEU A 8 37.73 -1.05 4.70
CA LEU A 8 37.11 -0.95 3.37
C LEU A 8 35.62 -1.32 3.41
N ARG A 9 35.22 -2.29 4.23
CA ARG A 9 33.80 -2.67 4.45
C ARG A 9 33.04 -1.58 5.19
N GLU A 10 33.66 -0.91 6.15
CA GLU A 10 33.06 0.24 6.83
C GLU A 10 32.92 1.44 5.91
N LYS A 11 33.94 1.76 5.12
CA LYS A 11 33.86 2.83 4.10
C LYS A 11 32.79 2.54 3.05
N SER A 12 32.64 1.29 2.60
CA SER A 12 31.59 0.94 1.62
C SER A 12 30.19 0.99 2.22
N ILE A 13 30.01 0.57 3.48
CA ILE A 13 28.75 0.73 4.21
C ILE A 13 28.42 2.22 4.44
N GLN A 14 29.42 3.03 4.78
CA GLN A 14 29.26 4.46 5.01
C GLN A 14 28.95 5.23 3.71
N PHE A 15 29.57 4.84 2.59
CA PHE A 15 29.28 5.36 1.24
C PHE A 15 27.89 4.95 0.74
N LEU A 16 27.42 3.75 1.12
CA LEU A 16 26.03 3.36 0.87
C LEU A 16 25.08 4.24 1.69
N GLU A 17 25.35 4.50 2.97
CA GLU A 17 24.46 5.31 3.82
C GLU A 17 24.34 6.79 3.37
N THR A 18 25.40 7.45 2.87
CA THR A 18 25.39 8.89 2.54
C THR A 18 24.73 9.26 1.20
N GLY A 19 24.41 8.28 0.35
CA GLY A 19 23.78 8.53 -0.96
C GLY A 19 22.55 7.69 -1.26
N VAL A 20 22.19 6.72 -0.40
CA VAL A 20 21.10 5.78 -0.69
C VAL A 20 19.75 6.46 -0.83
N VAL A 21 19.41 7.46 -0.02
CA VAL A 21 18.12 8.15 -0.17
C VAL A 21 18.04 8.88 -1.52
N LYS A 22 19.09 9.63 -1.89
CA LYS A 22 19.15 10.31 -3.19
C LYS A 22 19.10 9.31 -4.35
N LYS A 23 19.83 8.20 -4.27
CA LYS A 23 19.81 7.13 -5.29
C LYS A 23 18.45 6.45 -5.38
N LEU A 24 17.79 6.19 -4.26
CA LEU A 24 16.44 5.64 -4.21
C LEU A 24 15.41 6.61 -4.80
N LEU A 25 15.55 7.91 -4.56
CA LEU A 25 14.67 8.91 -5.17
C LEU A 25 14.87 9.02 -6.67
N ILE A 26 16.12 8.98 -7.15
CA ILE A 26 16.41 8.94 -8.59
C ILE A 26 15.84 7.65 -9.20
N LEU A 27 16.08 6.50 -8.56
CA LEU A 27 15.57 5.22 -9.03
C LEU A 27 14.04 5.20 -9.03
N ALA A 28 13.40 5.73 -7.99
CA ALA A 28 11.95 5.82 -7.89
C ALA A 28 11.36 6.77 -8.94
N PHE A 29 12.03 7.90 -9.21
CA PHE A 29 11.60 8.83 -10.26
C PHE A 29 11.71 8.19 -11.66
N VAL A 30 12.85 7.55 -11.96
CA VAL A 30 13.05 6.82 -13.21
C VAL A 30 12.01 5.71 -13.34
N PHE A 31 11.85 4.90 -12.30
CA PHE A 31 10.86 3.84 -12.21
C PHE A 31 9.44 4.38 -12.46
N PHE A 32 9.07 5.46 -11.79
CA PHE A 32 7.78 6.13 -11.95
C PHE A 32 7.55 6.56 -13.40
N VAL A 33 8.51 7.24 -14.03
CA VAL A 33 8.41 7.68 -15.43
C VAL A 33 8.20 6.49 -16.37
N PHE A 34 8.92 5.39 -16.19
CA PHE A 34 8.75 4.19 -17.03
C PHE A 34 7.47 3.41 -16.74
N TRP A 35 7.01 3.42 -15.49
CA TRP A 35 5.79 2.75 -15.05
C TRP A 35 4.53 3.41 -15.63
N GLN A 36 4.55 4.72 -15.86
CA GLN A 36 3.44 5.45 -16.49
C GLN A 36 3.31 5.18 -18.02
N SER A 37 4.19 4.37 -18.62
CA SER A 37 4.17 4.08 -20.05
C SER A 37 3.24 2.91 -20.38
N PRO A 38 2.24 3.07 -21.27
CA PRO A 38 1.29 2.01 -21.65
C PRO A 38 1.95 0.74 -22.22
N ASP A 39 3.08 0.89 -22.91
CA ASP A 39 3.77 -0.23 -23.56
C ASP A 39 4.49 -1.18 -22.59
N ASN A 40 4.55 -0.85 -21.29
CA ASN A 40 5.35 -1.60 -20.30
C ASN A 40 4.49 -2.36 -19.25
N ILE A 41 3.21 -2.60 -19.54
CA ILE A 41 2.27 -3.27 -18.62
C ILE A 41 2.87 -4.55 -18.05
N ASP A 42 3.49 -5.40 -18.88
CA ASP A 42 4.00 -6.68 -18.41
C ASP A 42 5.15 -6.54 -17.40
N LEU A 43 6.08 -5.62 -17.65
CA LEU A 43 7.27 -5.42 -16.81
C LEU A 43 6.92 -4.78 -15.46
N PHE A 44 5.94 -3.88 -15.46
CA PHE A 44 5.54 -3.17 -14.25
C PHE A 44 4.29 -3.73 -13.56
N SER A 45 3.65 -4.74 -14.15
CA SER A 45 2.48 -5.43 -13.59
C SER A 45 2.63 -5.82 -12.12
N PRO A 46 3.80 -6.27 -11.59
CA PRO A 46 3.90 -6.61 -10.17
C PRO A 46 3.70 -5.39 -9.26
N PHE A 47 4.07 -4.20 -9.73
CA PHE A 47 3.97 -2.96 -8.99
C PHE A 47 2.58 -2.33 -9.14
N THR A 48 1.94 -2.49 -10.30
CA THR A 48 0.53 -2.15 -10.50
C THR A 48 -0.35 -3.01 -9.58
N ILE A 49 -0.18 -4.33 -9.59
CA ILE A 49 -0.89 -5.25 -8.68
C ILE A 49 -0.67 -4.86 -7.22
N LEU A 50 0.55 -4.47 -6.84
CA LEU A 50 0.84 -4.03 -5.48
C LEU A 50 0.16 -2.70 -5.12
N ALA A 51 0.09 -1.75 -6.05
CA ALA A 51 -0.64 -0.49 -5.89
C ALA A 51 -2.13 -0.76 -5.65
N THR A 52 -2.76 -1.51 -6.57
CA THR A 52 -4.16 -1.92 -6.46
C THR A 52 -4.41 -2.68 -5.16
N TYR A 53 -3.50 -3.56 -4.76
CA TYR A 53 -3.60 -4.26 -3.48
C TYR A 53 -3.65 -3.27 -2.30
N TYR A 54 -2.76 -2.27 -2.25
CA TYR A 54 -2.78 -1.30 -1.16
C TYR A 54 -4.07 -0.47 -1.14
N HIS A 55 -4.60 -0.11 -2.31
CA HIS A 55 -5.86 0.62 -2.44
C HIS A 55 -7.03 -0.23 -1.92
N GLU A 56 -7.27 -1.38 -2.56
CA GLU A 56 -8.45 -2.20 -2.31
C GLU A 56 -8.45 -2.79 -0.89
N THR A 57 -7.29 -3.17 -0.38
CA THR A 57 -7.22 -3.66 1.01
C THR A 57 -7.43 -2.57 2.05
N SER A 58 -7.18 -1.29 1.72
CA SER A 58 -7.47 -0.19 2.62
C SER A 58 -8.98 0.04 2.76
N HIS A 59 -9.75 -0.09 1.67
CA HIS A 59 -11.22 -0.13 1.73
C HIS A 59 -11.69 -1.27 2.63
N GLY A 60 -11.25 -2.50 2.35
CA GLY A 60 -11.65 -3.68 3.13
C GLY A 60 -11.26 -3.58 4.61
N PHE A 61 -10.11 -3.00 4.92
CA PHE A 61 -9.65 -2.82 6.30
C PHE A 61 -10.53 -1.82 7.08
N VAL A 62 -10.88 -0.68 6.47
CA VAL A 62 -11.77 0.29 7.12
C VAL A 62 -13.19 -0.24 7.23
N ALA A 63 -13.66 -1.03 6.25
CA ALA A 63 -14.95 -1.73 6.35
C ALA A 63 -14.96 -2.69 7.56
N LEU A 64 -13.92 -3.52 7.72
CA LEU A 64 -13.78 -4.44 8.84
C LEU A 64 -13.78 -3.73 10.21
N ILE A 65 -13.00 -2.65 10.35
CA ILE A 65 -12.93 -1.89 11.61
C ILE A 65 -14.24 -1.18 11.92
N SER A 66 -14.97 -0.76 10.88
CA SER A 66 -16.31 -0.16 11.03
C SER A 66 -17.38 -1.19 11.43
N GLY A 67 -17.02 -2.47 11.53
CA GLY A 67 -17.91 -3.55 11.95
C GLY A 67 -18.66 -4.21 10.79
N PHE A 68 -18.32 -3.88 9.54
CA PHE A 68 -18.96 -4.44 8.36
C PHE A 68 -18.33 -5.76 7.94
N GLU A 69 -19.12 -6.57 7.24
CA GLU A 69 -18.65 -7.83 6.70
C GLU A 69 -17.89 -7.60 5.41
N PHE A 70 -16.58 -7.80 5.45
CA PHE A 70 -15.73 -7.76 4.26
C PHE A 70 -15.68 -9.14 3.59
N SER A 71 -16.14 -9.18 2.33
CA SER A 71 -16.32 -10.39 1.53
C SER A 71 -15.01 -10.83 0.89
N HIS A 72 -14.51 -10.04 -0.06
CA HIS A 72 -13.29 -10.32 -0.82
C HIS A 72 -12.74 -9.06 -1.50
N VAL A 73 -11.50 -9.16 -1.96
CA VAL A 73 -10.84 -8.24 -2.89
C VAL A 73 -10.57 -9.00 -4.19
N SER A 74 -10.87 -8.38 -5.34
CA SER A 74 -10.41 -8.84 -6.65
C SER A 74 -9.34 -7.90 -7.16
N ILE A 75 -8.27 -8.43 -7.76
CA ILE A 75 -7.18 -7.64 -8.33
C ILE A 75 -6.79 -8.31 -9.63
N SER A 76 -6.99 -7.61 -10.73
CA SER A 76 -6.66 -8.09 -12.06
C SER A 76 -5.29 -7.59 -12.51
N TYR A 77 -4.79 -8.17 -13.59
CA TYR A 77 -3.42 -7.97 -14.04
C TYR A 77 -3.13 -6.57 -14.60
N ASP A 78 -4.16 -5.94 -15.17
CA ASP A 78 -4.12 -4.60 -15.75
C ASP A 78 -4.16 -3.48 -14.68
N GLY A 79 -4.32 -3.83 -13.41
CA GLY A 79 -4.39 -2.89 -12.29
C GLY A 79 -5.80 -2.56 -11.83
N ASN A 80 -6.83 -3.08 -12.49
CA ASN A 80 -8.20 -2.97 -12.01
C ASN A 80 -8.39 -3.86 -10.77
N GLY A 81 -9.07 -3.37 -9.74
CA GLY A 81 -9.50 -4.16 -8.60
C GLY A 81 -10.70 -3.55 -7.88
N TYR A 82 -11.37 -4.35 -7.07
CA TYR A 82 -12.48 -3.89 -6.24
C TYR A 82 -12.53 -4.62 -4.90
N ALA A 83 -13.14 -3.99 -3.91
CA ALA A 83 -13.35 -4.54 -2.57
C ALA A 83 -14.85 -4.64 -2.26
N GLU A 84 -15.34 -5.86 -2.03
CA GLU A 84 -16.74 -6.12 -1.71
C GLU A 84 -16.96 -6.23 -0.21
N TYR A 85 -17.96 -5.52 0.32
CA TYR A 85 -18.39 -5.60 1.71
C TYR A 85 -19.91 -5.47 1.88
N PHE A 86 -20.43 -5.71 3.08
CA PHE A 86 -21.86 -5.63 3.37
C PHE A 86 -22.14 -4.66 4.52
N ILE A 87 -23.02 -3.69 4.27
CA ILE A 87 -23.54 -2.76 5.27
C ILE A 87 -24.96 -3.18 5.63
N ASP A 88 -25.13 -3.62 6.88
CA ASP A 88 -26.42 -4.06 7.42
C ASP A 88 -26.82 -3.22 8.64
N ASP A 89 -28.11 -2.92 8.74
CA ASP A 89 -28.76 -2.39 9.96
C ASP A 89 -28.20 -1.04 10.47
N VAL A 90 -27.90 -0.12 9.56
CA VAL A 90 -27.43 1.25 9.88
C VAL A 90 -28.42 2.30 9.39
N SER A 91 -28.49 3.45 10.07
CA SER A 91 -29.33 4.56 9.61
C SER A 91 -28.80 5.12 8.28
N LYS A 92 -29.65 5.70 7.43
CA LYS A 92 -29.23 6.29 6.14
C LYS A 92 -28.13 7.35 6.29
N LYS A 93 -28.12 8.09 7.40
CA LYS A 93 -27.11 9.13 7.65
C LYS A 93 -25.76 8.48 7.99
N ASP A 94 -25.78 7.42 8.79
CA ASP A 94 -24.59 6.70 9.19
C ASP A 94 -24.04 5.88 8.01
N GLU A 95 -24.91 5.28 7.18
CA GLU A 95 -24.56 4.60 5.92
C GLU A 95 -23.69 5.52 5.06
N LYS A 96 -24.13 6.75 4.79
CA LYS A 96 -23.35 7.73 4.02
C LYS A 96 -22.00 8.07 4.65
N PHE A 97 -21.96 8.21 5.98
CA PHE A 97 -20.73 8.48 6.70
C PHE A 97 -19.71 7.34 6.52
N TYR A 98 -20.16 6.10 6.72
CA TYR A 98 -19.31 4.92 6.62
C TYR A 98 -18.85 4.68 5.19
N VAL A 99 -19.74 4.81 4.22
CA VAL A 99 -19.41 4.70 2.80
C VAL A 99 -18.35 5.73 2.43
N SER A 100 -18.53 6.99 2.79
CA SER A 100 -17.52 8.04 2.53
C SER A 100 -16.18 7.75 3.20
N LEU A 101 -16.20 7.26 4.44
CA LEU A 101 -14.99 6.91 5.19
C LEU A 101 -14.24 5.73 4.55
N ILE A 102 -14.98 4.70 4.13
CA ILE A 102 -14.42 3.53 3.45
C ILE A 102 -13.86 3.96 2.10
N SER A 103 -14.57 4.76 1.32
CA SER A 103 -14.13 5.23 0.00
C SER A 103 -12.91 6.16 0.07
N LEU A 104 -12.74 6.90 1.18
CA LEU A 104 -11.51 7.65 1.43
C LEU A 104 -10.32 6.73 1.79
N ALA A 105 -10.58 5.53 2.31
CA ALA A 105 -9.55 4.64 2.82
C ALA A 105 -8.60 4.13 1.74
N GLY A 106 -9.09 3.80 0.54
CA GLY A 106 -8.26 3.38 -0.59
C GLY A 106 -7.12 4.37 -0.88
N PRO A 107 -7.44 5.61 -1.29
CA PRO A 107 -6.45 6.61 -1.65
C PRO A 107 -5.58 7.09 -0.48
N VAL A 108 -6.08 7.05 0.76
CA VAL A 108 -5.36 7.57 1.95
C VAL A 108 -4.55 6.49 2.66
N GLY A 109 -5.00 5.24 2.63
CA GLY A 109 -4.41 4.13 3.37
C GLY A 109 -3.01 3.75 2.88
N ALA A 110 -2.82 3.73 1.57
CA ALA A 110 -1.52 3.42 0.97
C ALA A 110 -0.42 4.44 1.34
N PRO A 111 -0.63 5.77 1.25
CA PRO A 111 0.31 6.74 1.77
C PRO A 111 0.60 6.60 3.27
N ILE A 112 -0.40 6.30 4.10
CA ILE A 112 -0.19 6.06 5.54
C ILE A 112 0.73 4.85 5.77
N LEU A 113 0.50 3.75 5.06
CA LEU A 113 1.39 2.58 5.08
C LEU A 113 2.81 2.97 4.65
N GLY A 114 2.95 3.75 3.58
CA GLY A 114 4.24 4.26 3.10
C GLY A 114 4.97 5.09 4.15
N GLY A 115 4.31 6.08 4.75
CA GLY A 115 4.85 6.88 5.85
C GLY A 115 5.32 6.02 7.02
N SER A 116 4.52 5.03 7.42
CA SER A 116 4.86 4.10 8.51
C SER A 116 6.12 3.28 8.19
N LEU A 117 6.29 2.83 6.94
CA LEU A 117 7.46 2.08 6.47
C LEU A 117 8.71 2.97 6.42
N LEU A 118 8.60 4.23 6.01
CA LEU A 118 9.72 5.20 6.07
C LEU A 118 10.20 5.38 7.51
N ILE A 119 9.27 5.57 8.44
CA ILE A 119 9.57 5.67 9.87
C ILE A 119 10.22 4.38 10.37
N ALA A 120 9.67 3.21 10.08
CA ALA A 120 10.22 1.92 10.49
C ALA A 120 11.64 1.70 9.94
N SER A 121 11.89 2.08 8.68
CA SER A 121 13.22 1.99 8.04
C SER A 121 14.28 2.84 8.74
N SER A 122 13.84 3.88 9.45
CA SER A 122 14.69 4.78 10.22
C SER A 122 15.07 4.23 11.59
N HIS A 123 14.50 3.11 12.02
CA HIS A 123 14.73 2.48 13.32
C HIS A 123 15.77 1.34 13.27
N GLY A 124 15.97 0.68 14.42
CA GLY A 124 16.98 -0.36 14.59
C GLY A 124 16.70 -1.62 13.75
N GLY A 125 17.71 -2.49 13.62
CA GLY A 125 17.61 -3.71 12.80
C GLY A 125 16.46 -4.63 13.22
N LYS A 126 16.15 -4.71 14.51
CA LYS A 126 15.00 -5.50 15.02
C LYS A 126 13.67 -4.95 14.52
N VAL A 127 13.44 -3.64 14.68
CA VAL A 127 12.19 -2.98 14.26
C VAL A 127 11.92 -3.24 12.78
N ILE A 128 12.88 -2.96 11.89
CA ILE A 128 12.68 -3.16 10.46
C ILE A 128 12.49 -4.64 10.09
N SER A 129 13.13 -5.56 10.82
CA SER A 129 12.92 -7.00 10.59
C SER A 129 11.50 -7.40 10.98
N THR A 130 11.04 -6.99 12.16
CA THR A 130 9.67 -7.26 12.62
C THR A 130 8.63 -6.63 11.69
N THR A 131 8.85 -5.39 11.25
CA THR A 131 7.95 -4.73 10.29
C THR A 131 7.85 -5.48 8.97
N LEU A 132 8.98 -5.91 8.37
CA LEU A 132 8.96 -6.67 7.12
C LEU A 132 8.32 -8.05 7.29
N ALA A 133 8.58 -8.73 8.41
CA ALA A 133 7.93 -10.00 8.72
C ALA A 133 6.43 -9.84 8.85
N PHE A 134 5.98 -8.86 9.65
CA PHE A 134 4.56 -8.57 9.84
C PHE A 134 3.90 -8.24 8.52
N LEU A 135 4.47 -7.33 7.72
CA LEU A 135 3.94 -6.98 6.39
C LEU A 135 3.83 -8.22 5.48
N GLY A 136 4.87 -9.07 5.44
CA GLY A 136 4.85 -10.29 4.63
C GLY A 136 3.77 -11.29 5.08
N PHE A 137 3.63 -11.50 6.39
CA PHE A 137 2.56 -12.34 6.94
C PHE A 137 1.17 -11.75 6.71
N SER A 138 1.00 -10.44 6.85
CA SER A 138 -0.25 -9.74 6.56
C SER A 138 -0.64 -9.89 5.10
N ILE A 139 0.30 -9.73 4.17
CA ILE A 139 0.04 -9.94 2.74
C ILE A 139 -0.44 -11.37 2.48
N ILE A 140 0.28 -12.38 2.96
CA ILE A 140 -0.08 -13.78 2.77
C ILE A 140 -1.43 -14.10 3.41
N GLY A 141 -1.67 -13.63 4.64
CA GLY A 141 -2.92 -13.86 5.36
C GLY A 141 -4.11 -13.21 4.67
N CYS A 142 -3.96 -11.95 4.23
CA CYS A 142 -4.98 -11.25 3.47
C CYS A 142 -5.28 -11.95 2.15
N CYS A 143 -4.25 -12.36 1.41
CA CYS A 143 -4.44 -13.07 0.15
C CYS A 143 -5.10 -14.43 0.34
N ALA A 144 -4.71 -15.18 1.37
CA ALA A 144 -5.30 -16.48 1.68
C ALA A 144 -6.80 -16.38 2.02
N ARG A 145 -7.19 -15.31 2.72
CA ARG A 145 -8.54 -15.16 3.27
C ARG A 145 -9.51 -14.42 2.36
N TRP A 146 -9.04 -13.38 1.67
CA TRP A 146 -9.92 -12.42 0.99
C TRP A 146 -9.58 -12.19 -0.48
N LEU A 147 -8.40 -12.57 -0.98
CA LEU A 147 -8.10 -12.40 -2.40
C LEU A 147 -8.84 -13.46 -3.22
N ARG A 148 -9.58 -13.01 -4.24
CA ARG A 148 -10.34 -13.89 -5.13
C ARG A 148 -9.37 -14.76 -5.95
N LYS A 149 -9.70 -16.05 -6.06
CA LYS A 149 -8.86 -17.04 -6.77
C LYS A 149 -8.93 -16.94 -8.30
N SER A 150 -9.87 -16.17 -8.84
CA SER A 150 -10.00 -15.93 -10.28
C SER A 150 -8.74 -15.29 -10.86
N ASP A 151 -8.02 -14.51 -10.06
CA ASP A 151 -6.88 -13.71 -10.50
C ASP A 151 -5.55 -14.37 -10.13
N VAL A 152 -5.15 -15.38 -10.91
CA VAL A 152 -3.94 -16.18 -10.64
C VAL A 152 -2.66 -15.33 -10.60
N SER A 153 -2.54 -14.32 -11.46
CA SER A 153 -1.37 -13.44 -11.52
C SER A 153 -1.19 -12.61 -10.24
N ALA A 154 -2.26 -11.99 -9.76
CA ALA A 154 -2.27 -11.25 -8.50
C ALA A 154 -1.95 -12.17 -7.32
N TYR A 155 -2.56 -13.35 -7.29
CA TYR A 155 -2.30 -14.35 -6.26
C TYR A 155 -0.82 -14.75 -6.22
N VAL A 156 -0.24 -15.13 -7.35
CA VAL A 156 1.18 -15.51 -7.43
C VAL A 156 2.09 -14.34 -7.04
N CYS A 157 1.85 -13.15 -7.59
CA CYS A 157 2.65 -11.96 -7.31
C CYS A 157 2.67 -11.62 -5.82
N MET A 158 1.51 -11.56 -5.18
CA MET A 158 1.38 -11.17 -3.77
C MET A 158 1.94 -12.23 -2.81
N TYR A 159 1.77 -13.52 -3.11
CA TYR A 159 2.40 -14.59 -2.33
C TYR A 159 3.91 -14.57 -2.44
N VAL A 160 4.46 -14.40 -3.65
CA VAL A 160 5.90 -14.29 -3.87
C VAL A 160 6.45 -13.08 -3.11
N LEU A 161 5.77 -11.94 -3.18
CA LEU A 161 6.15 -10.75 -2.42
C LEU A 161 6.13 -11.01 -0.91
N GLY A 162 5.04 -11.58 -0.37
CA GLY A 162 4.92 -11.89 1.05
C GLY A 162 6.02 -12.83 1.56
N ILE A 163 6.32 -13.89 0.82
CA ILE A 163 7.42 -14.83 1.12
C ILE A 163 8.76 -14.10 1.06
N PHE A 164 8.99 -13.28 0.03
CA PHE A 164 10.21 -12.48 -0.10
C PHE A 164 10.40 -11.55 1.10
N LEU A 165 9.36 -10.88 1.60
CA LEU A 165 9.47 -9.99 2.75
C LEU A 165 9.78 -10.75 4.04
N ILE A 166 9.17 -11.91 4.26
CA ILE A 166 9.51 -12.79 5.39
C ILE A 166 10.96 -13.26 5.26
N TYR A 167 11.40 -13.69 4.08
CA TYR A 167 12.79 -14.07 3.84
C TYR A 167 13.75 -12.91 4.12
N ALA A 168 13.46 -11.72 3.59
CA ALA A 168 14.23 -10.50 3.79
C ALA A 168 14.32 -10.12 5.27
N SER A 169 13.24 -10.33 6.03
CA SER A 169 13.19 -10.06 7.46
C SER A 169 14.17 -10.92 8.26
N ILE A 170 14.55 -12.11 7.78
CA ILE A 170 15.41 -13.05 8.50
C ILE A 170 16.84 -13.00 7.96
N LYS A 171 17.03 -13.13 6.65
CA LYS A 171 18.33 -13.47 6.04
C LYS A 171 19.11 -12.27 5.54
N ILE A 172 18.45 -11.16 5.20
CA ILE A 172 19.10 -10.04 4.52
C ILE A 172 19.79 -9.10 5.54
N PRO A 173 20.93 -8.45 5.23
CA PRO A 173 21.53 -7.44 6.10
C PRO A 173 20.64 -6.21 6.32
N THR A 174 20.70 -5.59 7.51
CA THR A 174 19.87 -4.44 7.91
C THR A 174 19.87 -3.29 6.89
N THR A 175 21.00 -3.00 6.25
CA THR A 175 21.10 -1.95 5.22
C THR A 175 20.14 -2.20 4.05
N TYR A 176 20.09 -3.44 3.56
CA TYR A 176 19.20 -3.82 2.46
C TYR A 176 17.75 -3.95 2.93
N LYS A 177 17.47 -4.40 4.17
CA LYS A 177 16.11 -4.35 4.73
C LYS A 177 15.53 -2.93 4.72
N ARG A 178 16.35 -1.94 5.08
CA ARG A 178 15.96 -0.52 5.02
C ARG A 178 15.72 -0.07 3.59
N ALA A 179 16.55 -0.51 2.64
CA ALA A 179 16.35 -0.17 1.23
C ALA A 179 15.03 -0.75 0.69
N VAL A 180 14.74 -2.02 0.96
CA VAL A 180 13.46 -2.67 0.59
C VAL A 180 12.28 -1.92 1.18
N ALA A 181 12.31 -1.64 2.49
CA ALA A 181 11.21 -0.91 3.14
C ALA A 181 11.02 0.50 2.59
N ARG A 182 12.09 1.23 2.29
CA ARG A 182 12.01 2.57 1.68
C ARG A 182 11.47 2.52 0.26
N PHE A 183 11.84 1.50 -0.51
CA PHE A 183 11.31 1.28 -1.86
C PHE A 183 9.80 1.02 -1.82
N LEU A 184 9.35 0.06 -1.00
CA LEU A 184 7.93 -0.22 -0.82
C LEU A 184 7.17 1.00 -0.30
N ALA A 185 7.78 1.77 0.59
CA ALA A 185 7.16 2.97 1.11
C ALA A 185 6.93 4.05 0.05
N ILE A 186 7.93 4.28 -0.82
CA ILE A 186 7.80 5.23 -1.92
C ILE A 186 6.74 4.72 -2.91
N GLN A 187 6.72 3.42 -3.22
CA GLN A 187 5.68 2.84 -4.07
C GLN A 187 4.28 3.04 -3.47
N ALA A 188 4.10 2.81 -2.17
CA ALA A 188 2.83 3.01 -1.48
C ALA A 188 2.40 4.50 -1.42
N CYS A 189 3.33 5.44 -1.32
CA CYS A 189 3.01 6.87 -1.44
C CYS A 189 2.70 7.28 -2.89
N THR A 190 3.27 6.60 -3.89
CA THR A 190 3.14 6.99 -5.30
C THR A 190 2.02 6.28 -6.04
N CYS A 191 1.37 5.27 -5.44
CA CYS A 191 0.23 4.57 -6.05
C CYS A 191 -0.94 5.50 -6.37
N ILE A 192 -1.11 6.60 -5.63
CA ILE A 192 -2.14 7.59 -5.93
C ILE A 192 -2.01 8.18 -7.35
N PHE A 193 -0.79 8.19 -7.89
CA PHE A 193 -0.53 8.72 -9.22
C PHE A 193 -0.89 7.74 -10.34
N THR A 194 -0.92 6.43 -10.06
CA THR A 194 -1.41 5.44 -11.02
C THR A 194 -2.94 5.41 -11.10
N GLU A 195 -3.60 6.03 -10.12
CA GLU A 195 -5.06 6.07 -9.98
C GLU A 195 -5.59 7.51 -10.14
N LEU A 196 -4.84 8.41 -10.79
CA LEU A 196 -5.31 9.78 -11.02
C LEU A 196 -6.56 9.81 -11.87
N ASP A 197 -6.59 9.02 -12.94
CA ASP A 197 -7.76 8.91 -13.80
C ASP A 197 -8.97 8.44 -12.99
N TYR A 198 -8.77 7.57 -12.00
CA TYR A 198 -9.79 7.15 -11.03
C TYR A 198 -10.27 8.33 -10.14
N LEU A 199 -9.34 9.05 -9.49
CA LEU A 199 -9.64 10.22 -8.64
C LEU A 199 -10.43 11.32 -9.35
N PHE A 200 -10.22 11.47 -10.67
CA PHE A 200 -10.85 12.49 -11.49
C PHE A 200 -12.00 11.94 -12.37
N SER A 201 -12.26 10.63 -12.36
CA SER A 201 -13.38 10.03 -13.08
C SER A 201 -14.70 10.23 -12.31
N ARG A 202 -15.78 10.47 -13.05
CA ARG A 202 -17.10 10.82 -12.51
C ARG A 202 -18.12 9.68 -12.63
N THR A 203 -17.67 8.51 -13.06
CA THR A 203 -18.53 7.51 -13.69
C THR A 203 -19.05 6.53 -12.67
N MET A 204 -20.31 6.70 -12.26
CA MET A 204 -21.16 5.70 -11.61
C MET A 204 -21.38 4.51 -12.58
N GLU A 205 -20.47 3.54 -12.62
CA GLU A 205 -20.78 2.23 -13.23
C GLU A 205 -21.27 1.29 -12.13
N GLU A 206 -22.58 1.07 -12.13
CA GLU A 206 -23.22 0.02 -11.36
C GLU A 206 -22.82 -1.32 -12.01
N PHE A 207 -21.76 -1.96 -11.50
CA PHE A 207 -21.44 -3.33 -11.90
C PHE A 207 -22.54 -4.27 -11.40
N GLU A 208 -23.53 -4.47 -12.27
CA GLU A 208 -24.45 -5.59 -12.17
C GLU A 208 -23.63 -6.86 -12.49
N ASP A 209 -23.10 -7.52 -11.47
CA ASP A 209 -22.45 -8.82 -11.59
C ASP A 209 -23.48 -9.87 -12.06
N LYS A 210 -23.65 -9.95 -13.38
CA LYS A 210 -24.52 -10.91 -14.08
C LYS A 210 -24.10 -12.37 -13.87
N ASN A 211 -22.97 -12.63 -13.20
CA ASN A 211 -22.51 -13.98 -12.86
C ASN A 211 -22.70 -14.35 -11.37
N SER A 212 -23.20 -13.44 -10.53
CA SER A 212 -23.41 -13.72 -9.10
C SER A 212 -24.51 -14.76 -8.81
N ASP A 213 -25.41 -15.00 -9.77
CA ASP A 213 -26.46 -16.03 -9.68
C ASP A 213 -25.95 -17.47 -9.91
N GLU A 214 -24.74 -17.64 -10.44
CA GLU A 214 -24.18 -18.95 -10.79
C GLU A 214 -23.21 -19.52 -9.74
N ASP A 215 -22.75 -18.73 -8.75
CA ASP A 215 -21.85 -19.24 -7.71
C ASP A 215 -22.63 -20.03 -6.63
N PRO A 216 -22.45 -21.37 -6.55
CA PRO A 216 -23.18 -22.20 -5.59
C PRO A 216 -22.84 -21.89 -4.12
N VAL A 217 -21.72 -21.20 -3.85
CA VAL A 217 -21.34 -20.74 -2.51
C VAL A 217 -22.18 -19.52 -2.11
N ILE A 218 -22.39 -18.56 -3.02
CA ILE A 218 -23.22 -17.37 -2.81
C ILE A 218 -24.68 -17.77 -2.60
N LYS A 219 -25.21 -18.72 -3.39
CA LYS A 219 -26.57 -19.28 -3.22
C LYS A 219 -26.81 -19.94 -1.86
N ARG A 220 -25.79 -20.51 -1.23
CA ARG A 220 -25.90 -21.09 0.13
C ARG A 220 -25.90 -20.02 1.21
N LEU A 221 -25.14 -18.93 1.04
CA LEU A 221 -25.11 -17.80 1.98
C LEU A 221 -26.41 -16.99 1.93
N LEU A 222 -27.05 -16.88 0.77
CA LEU A 222 -28.32 -16.17 0.57
C LEU A 222 -29.54 -16.92 1.13
N LYS A 223 -29.47 -18.23 1.34
CA LYS A 223 -30.63 -19.04 1.79
C LYS A 223 -31.00 -18.85 3.26
N GLY A 224 -30.19 -18.11 4.03
CA GLY A 224 -30.35 -17.96 5.49
C GLY A 224 -30.24 -16.54 6.03
N ARG A 225 -30.01 -15.50 5.22
CA ARG A 225 -29.81 -14.12 5.71
C ARG A 225 -30.99 -13.21 5.36
N LYS A 226 -31.44 -12.45 6.37
CA LYS A 226 -32.33 -11.30 6.18
C LYS A 226 -31.67 -10.34 5.17
N LYS A 227 -32.51 -9.72 4.32
CA LYS A 227 -32.13 -8.79 3.24
C LYS A 227 -31.25 -7.63 3.73
N GLY A 228 -29.95 -7.87 3.83
CA GLY A 228 -28.93 -6.84 3.85
C GLY A 228 -28.81 -6.20 2.47
N LYS A 229 -28.48 -4.90 2.40
CA LYS A 229 -28.18 -4.28 1.11
C LYS A 229 -26.74 -4.65 0.75
N LYS A 230 -26.58 -5.40 -0.33
CA LYS A 230 -25.28 -5.65 -0.96
C LYS A 230 -24.76 -4.32 -1.49
N GLN A 231 -23.66 -3.82 -0.92
CA GLN A 231 -22.91 -2.71 -1.51
C GLN A 231 -21.59 -3.26 -2.01
N VAL A 232 -21.49 -3.46 -3.33
CA VAL A 232 -20.20 -3.61 -3.96
C VAL A 232 -19.64 -2.19 -4.08
N VAL A 233 -18.56 -1.87 -3.36
CA VAL A 233 -17.81 -0.66 -3.71
C VAL A 233 -17.00 -1.00 -4.92
N ASP A 234 -17.58 -0.63 -6.05
CA ASP A 234 -16.95 -0.66 -7.35
C ASP A 234 -16.78 0.78 -7.79
N TYR A 235 -15.52 1.17 -8.01
CA TYR A 235 -14.97 2.37 -8.65
C TYR A 235 -15.63 3.77 -8.49
N THR A 236 -16.62 4.01 -7.63
CA THR A 236 -17.55 5.13 -7.87
C THR A 236 -17.72 6.18 -6.77
N ASP A 237 -17.16 6.00 -5.57
CA ASP A 237 -17.72 6.73 -4.43
C ASP A 237 -17.02 7.99 -3.93
N MET A 238 -16.25 8.65 -4.81
CA MET A 238 -15.86 10.06 -4.58
C MET A 238 -17.10 10.97 -4.51
N GLY A 239 -18.23 10.55 -5.09
CA GLY A 239 -19.52 11.22 -5.01
C GLY A 239 -20.09 11.30 -3.59
N GLU A 240 -20.08 10.20 -2.82
CA GLU A 240 -20.54 10.25 -1.43
C GLU A 240 -19.57 11.03 -0.53
N ILE A 241 -18.25 10.98 -0.79
CA ILE A 241 -17.27 11.83 -0.09
C ILE A 241 -17.59 13.31 -0.32
N GLN A 242 -17.90 13.70 -1.56
CA GLN A 242 -18.34 15.06 -1.89
C GLN A 242 -19.62 15.43 -1.14
N HIS A 243 -20.62 14.54 -1.10
CA HIS A 243 -21.89 14.79 -0.41
C HIS A 243 -21.69 14.91 1.11
N MET A 244 -20.76 14.17 1.70
CA MET A 244 -20.46 14.22 3.14
C MET A 244 -19.65 15.46 3.51
N LEU A 245 -18.60 15.78 2.75
CA LEU A 245 -17.66 16.85 3.09
C LEU A 245 -18.07 18.23 2.54
N GLY A 246 -19.00 18.27 1.57
CA GLY A 246 -19.42 19.51 0.92
C GLY A 246 -18.37 20.13 -0.01
N PHE A 247 -17.28 19.41 -0.29
CA PHE A 247 -16.23 19.82 -1.23
C PHE A 247 -16.47 19.21 -2.61
N ASN A 248 -16.04 19.89 -3.68
CA ASN A 248 -16.06 19.28 -5.01
C ASN A 248 -15.03 18.12 -5.09
N TYR A 249 -15.27 17.16 -5.98
CA TYR A 249 -14.39 16.02 -6.19
C TYR A 249 -12.93 16.42 -6.47
N GLU A 250 -12.71 17.49 -7.24
CA GLU A 250 -11.36 17.98 -7.53
C GLU A 250 -10.62 18.39 -6.26
N THR A 251 -11.27 19.11 -5.34
CA THR A 251 -10.64 19.51 -4.07
C THR A 251 -10.29 18.30 -3.22
N VAL A 252 -11.16 17.28 -3.18
CA VAL A 252 -10.87 16.03 -2.47
C VAL A 252 -9.67 15.33 -3.10
N ALA A 253 -9.65 15.18 -4.42
CA ALA A 253 -8.56 14.55 -5.16
C ALA A 253 -7.22 15.28 -4.95
N TYR A 254 -7.21 16.61 -5.08
CA TYR A 254 -6.01 17.42 -4.82
C TYR A 254 -5.57 17.30 -3.36
N SER A 255 -6.50 17.29 -2.40
CA SER A 255 -6.16 17.14 -0.98
C SER A 255 -5.47 15.82 -0.70
N VAL A 256 -5.96 14.73 -1.29
CA VAL A 256 -5.37 13.40 -1.17
C VAL A 256 -3.98 13.34 -1.81
N VAL A 257 -3.80 13.91 -2.99
CA VAL A 257 -2.48 13.98 -3.65
C VAL A 257 -1.49 14.78 -2.80
N VAL A 258 -1.88 15.96 -2.32
CA VAL A 258 -1.06 16.81 -1.44
C VAL A 258 -0.73 16.07 -0.14
N PHE A 259 -1.70 15.38 0.45
CA PHE A 259 -1.51 14.56 1.65
C PHE A 259 -0.47 13.46 1.42
N SER A 260 -0.55 12.74 0.29
CA SER A 260 0.42 11.69 -0.03
C SER A 260 1.83 12.24 -0.19
N ILE A 261 1.99 13.34 -0.94
CA ILE A 261 3.28 14.02 -1.12
C ILE A 261 3.83 14.49 0.23
N ALA A 262 2.98 15.06 1.08
CA ALA A 262 3.39 15.55 2.41
C ALA A 262 3.87 14.41 3.30
N ILE A 263 3.16 13.28 3.37
CA ILE A 263 3.60 12.10 4.14
C ILE A 263 4.95 11.59 3.63
N MET A 264 5.11 11.47 2.32
CA MET A 264 6.36 11.02 1.71
C MET A 264 7.51 11.97 2.08
N ALA A 265 7.31 13.28 1.93
CA ALA A 265 8.32 14.29 2.23
C ALA A 265 8.73 14.28 3.71
N VAL A 266 7.76 14.25 4.63
CA VAL A 266 8.01 14.16 6.08
C VAL A 266 8.76 12.87 6.43
N GLY A 267 8.34 11.74 5.87
CA GLY A 267 8.99 10.44 6.09
C GLY A 267 10.43 10.43 5.59
N LEU A 268 10.70 10.96 4.39
CA LEU A 268 12.05 11.06 3.83
C LEU A 268 12.94 12.01 4.62
N PHE A 269 12.39 13.15 5.06
CA PHE A 269 13.10 14.07 5.94
C PHE A 269 13.47 13.39 7.27
N TYR A 270 12.54 12.64 7.86
CA TYR A 270 12.78 11.88 9.08
C TYR A 270 13.88 10.84 8.91
N VAL A 271 13.84 10.09 7.78
CA VAL A 271 14.89 9.13 7.39
C VAL A 271 16.25 9.82 7.31
N HIS A 272 16.33 10.92 6.58
CA HIS A 272 17.56 11.68 6.39
C HIS A 272 18.13 12.18 7.72
N TYR A 273 17.27 12.78 8.55
CA TYR A 273 17.65 13.28 9.88
C TYR A 273 18.18 12.16 10.79
N ARG A 274 17.50 11.00 10.83
CA ARG A 274 17.91 9.85 11.63
C ARG A 274 19.22 9.24 11.16
N ASP A 275 19.44 9.13 9.86
CA ASP A 275 20.68 8.58 9.30
C ASP A 275 21.87 9.52 9.59
N LYS A 276 21.69 10.85 9.45
CA LYS A 276 22.70 11.84 9.83
C LYS A 276 23.08 11.73 11.31
N ARG A 277 22.09 11.63 12.20
CA ARG A 277 22.33 11.49 13.65
C ARG A 277 23.11 10.21 14.00
N ARG A 278 22.90 9.11 13.27
CA ARG A 278 23.65 7.86 13.45
C ARG A 278 25.10 7.99 13.01
N GLN A 279 25.34 8.71 11.92
CA GLN A 279 26.70 8.94 11.43
C GLN A 279 27.51 9.77 12.43
N THR A 280 26.93 10.86 12.97
CA THR A 280 27.59 11.67 14.01
C THR A 280 27.93 10.84 15.25
N LYS A 281 27.00 10.00 15.73
CA LYS A 281 27.27 9.09 16.86
C LYS A 281 28.36 8.07 16.59
N ARG A 282 28.47 7.56 15.36
CA ARG A 282 29.55 6.64 14.97
C ARG A 282 30.89 7.35 14.92
N GLN A 283 30.94 8.56 14.37
CA GLN A 283 32.16 9.36 14.29
C GLN A 283 32.69 9.74 15.69
N SER A 284 31.81 10.08 16.63
CA SER A 284 32.20 10.38 18.01
C SER A 284 32.71 9.15 18.79
N LEU A 285 32.41 7.92 18.35
CA LEU A 285 32.91 6.68 18.96
C LEU A 285 34.25 6.23 18.39
N VAL A 286 34.65 6.73 17.21
CA VAL A 286 35.86 6.31 16.49
C VAL A 286 37.05 7.25 16.76
N LEU A 287 36.80 8.48 17.21
CA LEU A 287 37.84 9.39 17.68
C LEU A 287 38.05 9.19 19.18
N PRO A 288 39.09 8.46 19.63
CA PRO A 288 39.51 8.57 21.02
C PRO A 288 39.96 10.01 21.29
N GLN A 289 39.51 10.56 22.42
CA GLN A 289 40.10 11.78 23.00
C GLN A 289 41.54 11.51 23.43
#